data_AF-A0A6A3BKS1-F1
#
_entry.id   AF-A0A6A3BKS1-F1
#
_cell.length_a   1.000
_cell.length_b   1.000
_cell.length_c   1.000
_cell.angle_alpha   90.00
_cell.angle_beta   90.00
_cell.angle_gamma   90.00
#
_symmetry.space_group_name_H-M   'P 1'
#
loop_
_entity.id
_entity.type
_entity.pdbx_description
1 polymer ?
#
loop_
_entity_poly.entity_id
_entity_poly.type
_entity_poly.pdbx_seq_one_letter_code
_entity_poly.pdbx_strand_id
1 'polypeptide(L)'
;MMAIGAMNIVGSMTSCYVATGSFSRSAVNFMAGCETAVSNIVMSCVVFLTLEFITPLFKYTPNTILAAIIINAVVGLFYVPAAILIWKIDKFDFVACLVAFLGFIFQSVEIDLLIAVIISFAKILLQVTRPRTALLGKIPRSTVGIHAMEELHKSLQKKNVQLVLANPAPVVIEKLHSSKFTDIIGDDRIFLTVADAVSSCSPKWVEEEF
;
A
#
# COMPACT_ATOMS: atom_id res chain seq x y z
N MET A 1 7.01 -8.81 -12.98
CA MET A 1 6.87 -8.31 -14.37
C MET A 1 7.61 -9.15 -15.39
N MET A 2 8.90 -9.49 -15.19
CA MET A 2 9.63 -10.34 -16.15
C MET A 2 8.96 -11.69 -16.43
N ALA A 3 8.39 -12.36 -15.42
CA ALA A 3 7.71 -13.65 -15.61
C ALA A 3 6.45 -13.57 -16.50
N ILE A 4 5.58 -12.56 -16.29
CA ILE A 4 4.38 -12.34 -17.12
C ILE A 4 4.79 -11.97 -18.55
N GLY A 5 5.85 -11.15 -18.71
CA GLY A 5 6.42 -10.81 -20.01
C GLY A 5 6.93 -12.04 -20.76
N ALA A 6 7.77 -12.86 -20.12
CA ALA A 6 8.29 -14.09 -20.70
C ALA A 6 7.17 -15.08 -21.07
N MET A 7 6.15 -15.23 -20.21
CA MET A 7 4.97 -16.05 -20.48
C MET A 7 4.22 -15.60 -21.73
N ASN A 8 3.97 -14.30 -21.90
CA ASN A 8 3.27 -13.77 -23.07
C ASN A 8 4.11 -13.83 -24.35
N ILE A 9 5.44 -13.67 -24.26
CA ILE A 9 6.35 -13.88 -25.40
C ILE A 9 6.24 -15.32 -25.90
N VAL A 10 6.38 -16.31 -25.00
CA VAL A 10 6.24 -17.73 -25.36
C VAL A 10 4.83 -18.04 -25.88
N GLY A 11 3.78 -17.50 -25.22
CA GLY A 11 2.39 -17.71 -25.64
C GLY A 11 2.06 -17.12 -27.01
N SER A 12 2.74 -16.03 -27.41
CA SER A 12 2.54 -15.42 -28.73
C SER A 12 2.96 -16.34 -29.88
N MET A 13 3.94 -17.23 -29.65
CA MET A 13 4.38 -18.23 -30.63
C MET A 13 3.33 -19.33 -30.86
N THR A 14 2.35 -19.46 -29.97
CA THR A 14 1.31 -20.50 -30.00
C THR A 14 -0.11 -19.93 -30.17
N SER A 15 -0.25 -18.70 -30.70
CA SER A 15 -1.53 -18.00 -30.88
C SER A 15 -2.35 -17.85 -29.59
N CYS A 16 -1.69 -17.71 -28.44
CA CYS A 16 -2.35 -17.51 -27.15
C CYS A 16 -2.82 -16.06 -26.97
N TYR A 17 -3.94 -15.86 -26.27
CA TYR A 17 -4.36 -14.53 -25.82
C TYR A 17 -3.44 -14.05 -24.69
N VAL A 18 -3.39 -12.74 -24.47
CA VAL A 18 -2.55 -12.15 -23.40
C VAL A 18 -2.99 -12.70 -22.03
N ALA A 19 -2.07 -13.40 -21.37
CA ALA A 19 -2.29 -13.99 -20.07
C ALA A 19 -1.92 -12.99 -18.95
N THR A 20 -2.70 -13.03 -17.88
CA THR A 20 -2.49 -12.26 -16.64
C THR A 20 -2.78 -13.14 -15.42
N GLY A 21 -2.44 -12.65 -14.23
CA GLY A 21 -2.80 -13.31 -12.97
C GLY A 21 -4.31 -13.40 -12.78
N SER A 22 -4.80 -14.54 -12.28
CA SER A 22 -6.23 -14.75 -12.00
C SER A 22 -6.48 -14.82 -10.49
N PHE A 23 -7.30 -13.90 -9.98
CA PHE A 23 -7.74 -13.88 -8.57
C PHE A 23 -8.54 -15.14 -8.23
N SER A 24 -9.50 -15.51 -9.08
CA SER A 24 -10.38 -16.67 -8.85
C SER A 24 -9.59 -17.99 -8.77
N ARG A 25 -8.69 -18.25 -9.73
CA ARG A 25 -7.88 -19.50 -9.71
C ARG A 25 -6.92 -19.56 -8.53
N SER A 26 -6.28 -18.43 -8.20
CA SER A 26 -5.34 -18.36 -7.08
C SER A 26 -6.04 -18.55 -5.74
N ALA A 27 -7.25 -18.00 -5.58
CA ALA A 27 -8.06 -18.19 -4.38
C ALA A 27 -8.47 -19.65 -4.21
N VAL A 28 -8.89 -20.33 -5.27
CA VAL A 28 -9.22 -21.77 -5.21
C VAL A 28 -7.98 -22.60 -4.91
N ASN A 29 -6.83 -22.29 -5.52
CA ASN A 29 -5.57 -22.97 -5.24
C ASN A 29 -5.13 -22.80 -3.78
N PHE A 30 -5.34 -21.61 -3.22
CA PHE A 30 -5.09 -21.32 -1.80
C PHE A 30 -6.06 -22.07 -0.88
N MET A 31 -7.36 -22.08 -1.19
CA MET A 31 -8.37 -22.84 -0.43
C MET A 31 -8.14 -24.36 -0.49
N ALA A 32 -7.53 -24.85 -1.57
CA ALA A 32 -7.12 -26.24 -1.71
C ALA A 32 -5.85 -26.59 -0.91
N GLY A 33 -5.23 -25.64 -0.20
CA GLY A 33 -4.03 -25.86 0.62
C GLY A 33 -2.75 -26.07 -0.19
N CYS A 34 -2.70 -25.59 -1.44
CA CYS A 34 -1.51 -25.72 -2.27
C CYS A 34 -0.44 -24.68 -1.90
N GLU A 35 0.75 -25.16 -1.50
CA GLU A 35 1.86 -24.31 -1.08
C GLU A 35 2.99 -24.19 -2.12
N THR A 36 2.97 -25.01 -3.18
CA THR A 36 4.05 -25.07 -4.18
C THR A 36 3.57 -24.70 -5.59
N ALA A 37 4.51 -24.23 -6.42
CA ALA A 37 4.26 -23.89 -7.83
C ALA A 37 3.92 -25.13 -8.70
N VAL A 38 4.15 -26.35 -8.20
CA VAL A 38 3.84 -27.61 -8.88
C VAL A 38 2.34 -27.71 -9.18
N SER A 39 1.48 -27.11 -8.35
CA SER A 39 0.03 -27.07 -8.61
C SER A 39 -0.32 -26.45 -9.97
N ASN A 40 0.39 -25.39 -10.38
CA ASN A 40 0.16 -24.76 -11.68
C ASN A 40 0.58 -25.66 -12.85
N ILE A 41 1.61 -26.50 -12.67
CA ILE A 41 2.04 -27.48 -13.67
C ILE A 41 0.96 -28.54 -13.83
N VAL A 42 0.48 -29.11 -12.71
CA VAL A 42 -0.61 -30.10 -12.71
C VAL A 42 -1.87 -29.52 -13.35
N MET A 43 -2.26 -28.30 -13.00
CA MET A 43 -3.40 -27.62 -13.61
C MET A 43 -3.21 -27.45 -15.13
N SER A 44 -2.03 -27.06 -15.61
CA SER A 44 -1.75 -26.93 -17.04
C SER A 44 -1.86 -28.27 -17.77
N CYS A 45 -1.33 -29.36 -17.19
CA CYS A 45 -1.44 -30.69 -17.77
C CYS A 45 -2.90 -31.16 -17.85
N VAL A 46 -3.68 -30.93 -16.78
CA VAL A 46 -5.10 -31.27 -16.77
C VAL A 46 -5.86 -30.48 -17.82
N VAL A 47 -5.59 -29.17 -17.97
CA VAL A 47 -6.21 -28.34 -19.01
C VAL A 47 -5.88 -28.88 -20.41
N PHE A 48 -4.61 -29.21 -20.66
CA PHE A 48 -4.19 -29.79 -21.93
C PHE A 48 -4.96 -31.10 -22.24
N LEU A 49 -5.03 -32.02 -21.28
CA LEU A 49 -5.78 -33.27 -21.41
C LEU A 49 -7.29 -33.04 -21.62
N THR A 50 -7.89 -32.07 -20.93
CA THR A 50 -9.31 -31.75 -21.12
C THR A 50 -9.59 -31.20 -22.51
N LEU A 51 -8.68 -30.42 -23.08
CA LEU A 51 -8.82 -29.89 -24.44
C LEU A 51 -8.67 -30.99 -25.50
N GLU A 52 -7.87 -32.02 -25.26
CA GLU A 52 -7.69 -33.12 -26.20
C GLU A 52 -8.83 -34.16 -26.13
N PHE A 53 -9.23 -34.58 -24.93
CA PHE A 53 -10.18 -35.68 -24.76
C PHE A 53 -11.63 -35.26 -24.44
N ILE A 54 -11.82 -34.16 -23.70
CA ILE A 54 -13.12 -33.79 -23.10
C ILE A 54 -13.84 -32.67 -23.89
N THR A 55 -13.16 -31.98 -24.81
CA THR A 55 -13.74 -30.99 -25.73
C THR A 55 -15.08 -31.39 -26.40
N PRO A 56 -15.30 -32.63 -26.91
CA PRO A 56 -16.59 -32.98 -27.49
C PRO A 56 -17.76 -32.90 -26.50
N LEU A 57 -17.51 -33.08 -25.21
CA LEU A 57 -18.52 -32.95 -24.15
C LEU A 57 -18.88 -31.48 -23.92
N PHE A 58 -17.90 -30.58 -23.94
CA PHE A 58 -18.12 -29.15 -23.69
C PHE A 58 -18.89 -28.44 -24.79
N LYS A 59 -18.96 -28.99 -26.02
CA LYS A 59 -19.72 -28.43 -27.14
C LYS A 59 -21.22 -28.23 -26.81
N TYR A 60 -21.78 -29.07 -25.94
CA TYR A 60 -23.19 -29.01 -25.56
C TYR A 60 -23.47 -28.08 -24.37
N THR A 61 -22.45 -27.38 -23.87
CA THR A 61 -22.61 -26.53 -22.68
C THR A 61 -23.40 -25.27 -23.03
N PRO A 62 -24.59 -25.06 -22.45
CA PRO A 62 -25.37 -23.85 -22.71
C PRO A 62 -24.70 -22.62 -22.09
N ASN A 63 -24.79 -21.49 -22.79
CA ASN A 63 -24.25 -20.19 -22.33
C ASN A 63 -24.80 -19.76 -20.95
N THR A 64 -25.99 -20.24 -20.57
CA THR A 64 -26.61 -19.97 -19.26
C THR A 64 -25.76 -20.48 -18.09
N ILE A 65 -25.15 -21.66 -18.21
CA ILE A 65 -24.28 -22.22 -17.17
C ILE A 65 -23.00 -21.40 -17.07
N LEU A 66 -22.45 -20.97 -18.21
CA LEU A 66 -21.25 -20.14 -18.24
C LEU A 66 -21.48 -18.77 -17.60
N ALA A 67 -22.62 -18.14 -17.89
CA ALA A 67 -23.03 -16.89 -17.26
C ALA A 67 -23.19 -17.04 -15.73
N ALA A 68 -23.82 -18.13 -15.27
CA ALA A 68 -24.00 -18.39 -13.84
C ALA A 68 -22.64 -18.53 -13.10
N ILE A 69 -21.67 -19.23 -13.70
CA ILE A 69 -20.32 -19.38 -13.15
C ILE A 69 -19.62 -18.02 -13.05
N ILE A 70 -19.71 -17.18 -14.09
CA ILE A 70 -19.10 -15.85 -14.10
C ILE A 70 -19.72 -14.95 -13.03
N ILE A 71 -21.06 -14.91 -12.92
CA ILE A 71 -21.75 -14.12 -11.89
C ILE A 71 -21.30 -14.55 -10.50
N ASN A 72 -21.29 -15.87 -10.23
CA ASN A 72 -20.83 -16.39 -8.94
C ASN A 72 -19.36 -16.01 -8.64
N ALA A 73 -18.48 -16.03 -9.64
CA ALA A 73 -17.08 -15.64 -9.47
C ALA A 73 -16.90 -14.13 -9.19
N VAL A 74 -17.72 -13.27 -9.80
CA VAL A 74 -17.61 -11.81 -9.68
C VAL A 74 -18.27 -11.26 -8.41
N VAL A 75 -19.32 -11.91 -7.90
CA VAL A 75 -20.01 -11.47 -6.66
C VAL A 75 -19.04 -11.33 -5.49
N GLY A 76 -18.05 -12.24 -5.36
CA GLY A 76 -17.03 -12.18 -4.32
C GLY A 76 -16.03 -11.02 -4.44
N LEU A 77 -15.99 -10.33 -5.60
CA LEU A 77 -15.08 -9.20 -5.83
C LEU A 77 -15.66 -7.86 -5.33
N PHE A 78 -16.98 -7.78 -5.12
CA PHE A 78 -17.62 -6.55 -4.64
C PHE A 78 -17.49 -6.38 -3.13
N TYR A 79 -16.55 -5.52 -2.69
CA TYR A 79 -16.32 -5.24 -1.28
C TYR A 79 -16.93 -3.89 -0.84
N VAL A 80 -18.25 -3.88 -0.67
CA VAL A 80 -19.04 -2.69 -0.29
C VAL A 80 -18.55 -2.00 1.00
N PRO A 81 -18.12 -2.72 2.06
CA PRO A 81 -17.63 -2.06 3.28
C PRO A 81 -16.40 -1.18 3.04
N ALA A 82 -15.49 -1.58 2.13
CA ALA A 82 -14.33 -0.75 1.80
C ALA A 82 -14.74 0.52 1.05
N ALA A 83 -15.71 0.45 0.14
CA ALA A 83 -16.21 1.62 -0.57
C ALA A 83 -16.79 2.68 0.40
N ILE A 84 -17.54 2.23 1.42
CA ILE A 84 -18.08 3.11 2.47
C ILE A 84 -16.96 3.70 3.33
N LEU A 85 -15.93 2.91 3.65
CA LEU A 85 -14.77 3.37 4.41
C LEU A 85 -14.01 4.48 3.64
N ILE A 86 -13.78 4.26 2.35
CA ILE A 86 -13.12 5.24 1.46
C ILE A 86 -13.93 6.54 1.42
N TRP A 87 -15.26 6.47 1.30
CA TRP A 87 -16.13 7.66 1.34
C TRP A 87 -15.98 8.49 2.63
N LYS A 88 -15.80 7.83 3.78
CA LYS A 88 -15.62 8.51 5.08
C LYS A 88 -14.24 9.13 5.24
N ILE A 89 -13.19 8.49 4.70
CA ILE A 89 -11.80 8.94 4.86
C ILE A 89 -11.44 10.02 3.84
N ASP A 90 -11.71 9.76 2.55
CA ASP A 90 -11.28 10.60 1.45
C ASP A 90 -12.29 10.61 0.29
N LYS A 91 -13.00 11.73 0.17
CA LYS A 91 -14.02 11.92 -0.86
C LYS A 91 -13.44 11.93 -2.28
N PHE A 92 -12.20 12.38 -2.48
CA PHE A 92 -11.59 12.41 -3.81
C PHE A 92 -11.19 11.01 -4.26
N ASP A 93 -10.73 10.19 -3.33
CA ASP A 93 -10.43 8.77 -3.60
C ASP A 93 -11.70 7.98 -3.92
N PHE A 94 -12.80 8.29 -3.23
CA PHE A 94 -14.10 7.72 -3.57
C PHE A 94 -14.58 8.16 -4.96
N VAL A 95 -14.37 9.42 -5.36
CA VAL A 95 -14.72 9.88 -6.71
C VAL A 95 -13.92 9.12 -7.76
N ALA A 96 -12.61 8.88 -7.53
CA ALA A 96 -11.81 8.06 -8.43
C ALA A 96 -12.36 6.61 -8.54
N CYS A 97 -12.73 6.02 -7.41
CA CYS A 97 -13.35 4.69 -7.37
C CYS A 97 -14.72 4.64 -8.10
N LEU A 98 -15.56 5.67 -7.89
CA LEU A 98 -16.86 5.80 -8.52
C LEU A 98 -16.72 6.01 -10.03
N VAL A 99 -15.78 6.84 -10.47
CA VAL A 99 -15.48 7.07 -11.89
C VAL A 99 -14.96 5.81 -12.55
N ALA A 100 -14.10 5.02 -11.88
CA ALA A 100 -13.67 3.72 -12.41
C ALA A 100 -14.85 2.73 -12.55
N PHE A 101 -15.77 2.73 -11.59
CA PHE A 101 -16.94 1.86 -11.63
C PHE A 101 -17.96 2.25 -12.70
N LEU A 102 -18.31 3.54 -12.77
CA LEU A 102 -19.27 4.06 -13.74
C LEU A 102 -18.66 4.13 -15.14
N GLY A 103 -17.38 4.48 -15.26
CA GLY A 103 -16.67 4.56 -16.54
C GLY A 103 -16.79 3.25 -17.31
N PHE A 104 -16.52 2.12 -16.64
CA PHE A 104 -16.61 0.78 -17.23
C PHE A 104 -17.97 0.46 -17.87
N ILE A 105 -19.06 1.07 -17.37
CA ILE A 105 -20.42 0.85 -17.90
C ILE A 105 -20.64 1.64 -19.19
N PHE A 106 -20.01 2.81 -19.35
CA PHE A 106 -20.30 3.75 -20.43
C PHE A 106 -19.22 3.83 -21.52
N GLN A 107 -17.97 3.41 -21.23
CA GLN A 107 -16.80 3.59 -22.09
C GLN A 107 -15.93 2.32 -22.11
N SER A 108 -14.92 2.28 -22.98
CA SER A 108 -13.92 1.22 -23.00
C SER A 108 -13.02 1.26 -21.76
N VAL A 109 -12.71 0.07 -21.22
CA VAL A 109 -11.87 -0.15 -20.03
C VAL A 109 -10.56 0.64 -20.02
N GLU A 110 -9.92 0.80 -21.18
CA GLU A 110 -8.66 1.54 -21.34
C GLU A 110 -8.82 3.03 -21.00
N ILE A 111 -9.93 3.65 -21.43
CA ILE A 111 -10.21 5.07 -21.21
C ILE A 111 -10.58 5.30 -19.74
N ASP A 112 -11.34 4.38 -19.14
CA ASP A 112 -11.75 4.47 -17.74
C ASP A 112 -10.56 4.39 -16.79
N LEU A 113 -9.64 3.46 -17.07
CA LEU A 113 -8.40 3.34 -16.33
C LEU A 113 -7.56 4.62 -16.44
N LEU A 114 -7.46 5.19 -17.63
CA LEU A 114 -6.73 6.45 -17.84
C LEU A 114 -7.33 7.59 -17.01
N ILE A 115 -8.65 7.76 -17.01
CA ILE A 115 -9.34 8.79 -16.23
C ILE A 115 -9.10 8.59 -14.73
N ALA A 116 -9.23 7.36 -14.23
CA ALA A 116 -9.01 7.04 -12.81
C ALA A 116 -7.58 7.35 -12.35
N VAL A 117 -6.58 7.03 -13.19
CA VAL A 117 -5.17 7.34 -12.94
C VAL A 117 -4.93 8.85 -12.92
N ILE A 118 -5.52 9.60 -13.86
CA ILE A 118 -5.39 11.07 -13.91
C ILE A 118 -5.98 11.71 -12.64
N ILE A 119 -7.15 11.27 -12.18
CA ILE A 119 -7.77 11.79 -10.95
C ILE A 119 -6.87 11.50 -9.74
N SER A 120 -6.36 10.27 -9.63
CA SER A 120 -5.46 9.87 -8.54
C SER A 120 -4.16 10.68 -8.54
N PHE A 121 -3.57 10.88 -9.71
CA PHE A 121 -2.36 11.68 -9.87
C PHE A 121 -2.59 13.16 -9.56
N ALA A 122 -3.71 13.73 -10.02
CA ALA A 122 -4.10 15.12 -9.73
C ALA A 122 -4.29 15.34 -8.22
N LYS A 123 -4.91 14.39 -7.53
CA LYS A 123 -5.05 14.42 -6.07
C LYS A 123 -3.69 14.45 -5.37
N ILE A 124 -2.77 13.57 -5.77
CA ILE A 124 -1.40 13.54 -5.20
C ILE A 124 -0.70 14.87 -5.43
N LEU A 125 -0.80 15.44 -6.63
CA LEU A 125 -0.25 16.77 -6.94
C LEU A 125 -0.85 17.87 -6.05
N LEU A 126 -2.17 17.87 -5.85
CA LEU A 126 -2.83 18.85 -4.97
C LEU A 126 -2.40 18.69 -3.51
N GLN A 127 -2.19 17.46 -3.04
CA GLN A 127 -1.71 17.18 -1.68
C GLN A 127 -0.25 17.60 -1.48
N VAL A 128 0.61 17.37 -2.47
CA VAL A 128 2.03 17.79 -2.43
C VAL A 128 2.16 19.31 -2.55
N THR A 129 1.31 19.96 -3.35
CA THR A 129 1.32 21.41 -3.54
C THR A 129 0.72 22.16 -2.34
N ARG A 130 -0.19 21.53 -1.58
CA ARG A 130 -0.74 22.07 -0.32
C ARG A 130 -0.41 21.15 0.86
N PRO A 131 0.85 21.09 1.31
CA PRO A 131 1.15 20.41 2.55
C PRO A 131 0.32 21.04 3.66
N ARG A 132 -0.26 20.22 4.54
CA ARG A 132 -0.94 20.72 5.74
C ARG A 132 0.11 21.39 6.64
N THR A 133 0.31 22.67 6.41
CA THR A 133 1.06 23.54 7.30
C THR A 133 0.18 23.76 8.52
N ALA A 134 0.36 22.92 9.54
CA ALA A 134 -0.03 23.30 10.89
C ALA A 134 0.88 24.47 11.26
N LEU A 135 0.33 25.69 11.21
CA LEU A 135 1.02 26.90 11.65
C LEU A 135 1.14 26.80 13.17
N LEU A 136 2.20 26.14 13.66
CA LEU A 136 2.61 26.27 15.05
C LEU A 136 2.98 27.74 15.23
N GLY A 137 2.10 28.47 15.92
CA GLY A 137 2.23 29.90 16.11
C GLY A 137 3.64 30.26 16.58
N LYS A 138 4.33 31.11 15.82
CA LYS A 138 5.57 31.73 16.26
C LYS A 138 5.20 32.83 17.24
N ILE A 139 5.10 32.49 18.52
CA ILE A 139 5.01 33.50 19.56
C ILE A 139 6.43 34.06 19.74
N PRO A 140 6.69 35.35 19.44
CA PRO A 140 7.99 35.97 19.64
C PRO A 140 8.33 35.93 21.13
N ARG A 141 9.49 35.40 21.50
CA ARG A 141 9.93 35.22 22.90
C ARG A 141 9.04 34.35 23.79
N SER A 142 8.40 33.32 23.26
CA SER A 142 7.66 32.39 24.13
C SER A 142 8.41 31.09 24.34
N THR A 143 8.65 30.82 25.62
CA THR A 143 9.04 29.53 26.21
C THR A 143 7.98 28.44 26.06
N VAL A 144 6.80 28.72 25.47
CA VAL A 144 5.68 27.75 25.39
C VAL A 144 6.08 26.48 24.63
N GLY A 145 6.83 26.60 23.52
CA GLY A 145 7.30 25.43 22.77
C GLY A 145 8.28 24.56 23.58
N ILE A 146 9.09 25.19 24.44
CA ILE A 146 10.02 24.48 25.33
C ILE A 146 9.24 23.87 26.51
N HIS A 147 8.25 24.58 27.07
CA HIS A 147 7.38 24.05 28.11
C HIS A 147 6.58 22.83 27.63
N ALA A 148 6.08 22.85 26.40
CA ALA A 148 5.41 21.69 25.79
C ALA A 148 6.38 20.51 25.61
N MET A 149 7.63 20.78 25.21
CA MET A 149 8.68 19.76 25.17
C MET A 149 9.04 19.22 26.56
N GLU A 150 9.04 20.07 27.60
CA GLU A 150 9.29 19.67 28.98
C GLU A 150 8.15 18.84 29.57
N GLU A 151 6.90 19.21 29.30
CA GLU A 151 5.73 18.39 29.66
C GLU A 151 5.73 17.05 28.93
N LEU A 152 6.08 17.05 27.64
CA LEU A 152 6.23 15.82 26.86
C LEU A 152 7.34 14.94 27.47
N HIS A 153 8.49 15.51 27.80
CA HIS A 153 9.59 14.79 28.45
C HIS A 153 9.14 14.20 29.80
N LYS A 154 8.46 14.98 30.65
CA LYS A 154 7.92 14.50 31.94
C LYS A 154 6.88 13.39 31.76
N SER A 155 6.01 13.50 30.75
CA SER A 155 4.98 12.50 30.44
C SER A 155 5.59 11.18 29.94
N LEU A 156 6.67 11.26 29.16
CA LEU A 156 7.41 10.10 28.67
C LEU A 156 8.24 9.44 29.77
N GLN A 157 8.89 10.22 30.64
CA GLN A 157 9.59 9.72 31.84
C GLN A 157 8.66 8.94 32.76
N LYS A 158 7.43 9.44 32.99
CA LYS A 158 6.40 8.73 33.77
C LYS A 158 6.03 7.36 33.18
N LYS A 159 6.25 7.17 31.87
CA LYS A 159 5.99 5.91 31.16
C LYS A 159 7.26 5.05 30.97
N ASN A 160 8.40 5.41 31.58
CA ASN A 160 9.71 4.79 31.34
C ASN A 160 10.13 4.78 29.86
N VAL A 161 9.71 5.80 29.08
CA VAL A 161 10.08 5.94 27.67
C VAL A 161 11.15 7.04 27.53
N GLN A 162 12.26 6.70 26.87
CA GLN A 162 13.36 7.61 26.61
C GLN A 162 13.08 8.49 25.39
N LEU A 163 13.25 9.81 25.53
CA LEU A 163 13.09 10.78 24.44
C LEU A 163 14.45 11.06 23.80
N VAL A 164 14.51 10.99 22.46
CA VAL A 164 15.69 11.26 21.63
C VAL A 164 15.29 12.17 20.48
N LEU A 165 16.16 13.14 20.14
CA LEU A 165 15.94 14.09 19.05
C LEU A 165 16.83 13.72 17.86
N ALA A 166 16.24 13.58 16.67
CA ALA A 166 16.97 13.31 15.43
C ALA A 166 16.76 14.43 14.42
N ASN A 167 17.85 14.90 13.80
CA ASN A 167 17.89 15.95 12.78
C ASN A 167 17.16 17.27 13.16
N PRO A 168 17.39 17.87 14.34
CA PRO A 168 16.82 19.17 14.64
C PRO A 168 17.43 20.27 13.77
N ALA A 169 16.60 21.17 13.24
CA ALA A 169 17.09 22.31 12.47
C ALA A 169 17.98 23.24 13.33
N PRO A 170 18.97 23.95 12.75
CA PRO A 170 19.91 24.79 13.51
C PRO A 170 19.24 25.82 14.43
N VAL A 171 18.15 26.42 13.95
CA VAL A 171 17.34 27.41 14.72
C VAL A 171 16.69 26.79 15.95
N VAL A 172 16.39 25.49 15.91
CA VAL A 172 15.80 24.75 17.02
C VAL A 172 16.87 24.37 18.04
N ILE A 173 18.06 23.97 17.58
CA ILE A 173 19.23 23.68 18.44
C ILE A 173 19.61 24.92 19.26
N GLU A 174 19.70 26.08 18.63
CA GLU A 174 20.04 27.34 19.32
C GLU A 174 18.97 27.71 20.39
N LYS A 175 17.69 27.42 20.11
CA LYS A 175 16.61 27.59 21.09
C LYS A 175 16.64 26.57 22.23
N LEU A 176 17.04 25.33 21.94
CA LEU A 176 17.20 24.27 22.94
C LEU A 176 18.34 24.62 23.91
N HIS A 177 19.47 25.10 23.39
CA HIS A 177 20.60 25.57 24.21
C HIS A 177 20.24 26.82 25.01
N SER A 178 19.64 27.83 24.39
CA SER A 178 19.28 29.07 25.10
C SER A 178 18.23 28.86 26.21
N SER A 179 17.49 27.76 26.15
CA SER A 179 16.50 27.39 27.17
C SER A 179 16.98 26.34 28.17
N LYS A 180 18.24 25.89 28.09
CA LYS A 180 18.84 24.83 28.93
C LYS A 180 18.10 23.50 28.90
N PHE A 181 17.28 23.26 27.88
CA PHE A 181 16.58 21.98 27.73
C PHE A 181 17.54 20.86 27.30
N THR A 182 18.65 21.22 26.62
CA THR A 182 19.78 20.33 26.34
C THR A 182 20.35 19.72 27.62
N ASP A 183 20.38 20.47 28.73
CA ASP A 183 20.91 20.00 30.01
C ASP A 183 19.95 19.00 30.71
N ILE A 184 18.66 19.06 30.38
CA ILE A 184 17.61 18.19 30.94
C ILE A 184 17.54 16.85 30.19
N ILE A 185 17.72 16.89 28.87
CA ILE A 185 17.71 15.71 28.00
C ILE A 185 19.07 15.00 27.98
N GLY A 186 20.16 15.76 28.03
CA GLY A 186 21.52 15.30 27.77
C GLY A 186 21.92 15.48 26.30
N ASP A 187 23.09 16.08 26.06
CA ASP A 187 23.63 16.30 24.70
C ASP A 187 23.87 14.98 23.95
N ASP A 188 24.02 13.87 24.67
CA ASP A 188 24.16 12.50 24.16
C ASP A 188 22.90 11.97 23.45
N ARG A 189 21.78 12.71 23.49
CA ARG A 189 20.49 12.29 22.93
C ARG A 189 20.02 13.14 21.77
N ILE A 190 20.91 13.94 21.19
CA ILE A 190 20.66 14.74 20.00
C ILE A 190 21.51 14.19 18.86
N PHE A 191 20.85 13.57 17.89
CA PHE A 191 21.50 12.94 16.74
C PHE A 191 21.22 13.72 15.46
N LEU A 192 22.18 13.72 14.54
CA LEU A 192 22.02 14.31 13.21
C LEU A 192 21.16 13.44 12.30
N THR A 193 21.18 12.11 12.51
CA THR A 193 20.44 11.16 11.68
C THR A 193 19.57 10.24 12.54
N VAL A 194 18.49 9.71 11.93
CA VAL A 194 17.62 8.73 12.59
C VAL A 194 18.36 7.40 12.82
N ALA A 195 19.33 7.05 11.95
CA ALA A 195 20.13 5.84 12.09
C ALA A 195 20.95 5.84 13.38
N ASP A 196 21.64 6.93 13.68
CA ASP A 196 22.45 7.07 14.91
C ASP A 196 21.56 7.08 16.17
N ALA A 197 20.37 7.67 16.08
CA ALA A 197 19.42 7.67 17.19
C ALA A 197 18.90 6.26 17.53
N VAL A 198 18.65 5.44 16.51
CA VAL A 198 18.16 4.06 16.69
C VAL A 198 19.26 3.14 17.23
N SER A 199 20.49 3.27 16.73
CA SER A 199 21.62 2.46 17.20
C SER A 199 21.95 2.72 18.68
N SER A 200 21.83 3.97 19.14
CA SER A 200 22.02 4.30 20.55
C SER A 200 20.90 3.79 21.47
N CYS A 201 19.67 3.65 20.98
CA CYS A 201 18.53 3.19 21.78
C CYS A 201 18.38 1.66 21.82
N SER A 202 18.96 0.96 20.85
CA SER A 202 18.85 -0.49 20.71
C SER A 202 20.19 -1.09 20.27
N PRO A 203 21.17 -1.24 21.19
CA PRO A 203 22.49 -1.80 20.88
C PRO A 203 22.44 -3.25 20.39
N LYS A 204 21.33 -3.98 20.66
CA LYS A 204 21.13 -5.38 20.27
C LYS A 204 21.03 -5.63 18.77
N TRP A 205 20.85 -4.60 17.94
CA TRP A 205 20.72 -4.75 16.49
C TRP A 205 22.06 -4.63 15.76
N VAL A 206 23.10 -4.09 16.39
CA VAL A 206 24.40 -3.84 15.73
C VAL A 206 25.30 -5.08 15.74
N GLU A 207 25.05 -6.04 16.65
CA GLU A 207 25.82 -7.29 16.72
C GLU A 207 25.32 -8.39 15.76
N GLU A 208 24.17 -8.23 15.08
CA GLU A 208 23.63 -9.21 14.14
C GLU A 208 23.89 -8.88 12.65
N GLU A 209 24.56 -7.75 12.34
CA GLU A 209 24.89 -7.34 10.96
C GLU A 209 26.40 -7.41 10.61
N PHE A 210 27.19 -8.20 11.33
CA PHE A 210 28.57 -8.56 10.92
C PHE A 210 28.82 -10.07 10.92
#